data_AF-A0A4R4E928-F1
#
_entry.id   AF-A0A4R4E928-F1
#
_cell.length_a   1.000
_cell.length_b   1.000
_cell.length_c   1.000
_cell.angle_alpha   90.00
_cell.angle_beta   90.00
_cell.angle_gamma   90.00
#
_symmetry.space_group_name_H-M   'P 1'
#
loop_
_entity.id
_entity.type
_entity.pdbx_description
1 polymer ?
#
loop_
_entity_poly.entity_id
_entity_poly.type
_entity_poly.pdbx_seq_one_letter_code
_entity_poly.pdbx_strand_id
1 'polypeptide(L)'
;MRARNVTAIIQVESIEGMIKMTSKLGYGEFIKQHRLESGFKSQRQLADITGISSATLSRIEAEVQRPHIETLGILANHLHTTNLRELMDVSGYLEGLTDEKKNSVTNFFEIHKDLDADLKKNIETIFYFGIVNEMIDVFEETLGDYIEEYIVENKLDALKTDFKGVLEFIRYADLPMESKADLNLALQNIIQKSQNKNSAITTQVTELEIDLEKIDKFNLIFCGQKLSHDEANRVKDLLVAALKMLRD
;
A
#
# COMPACT_ATOMS: atom_id res chain seq x y z
N MET A 1 57.60 -27.81 3.45
CA MET A 1 56.30 -27.42 2.85
C MET A 1 55.08 -27.97 3.66
N ARG A 2 55.00 -27.76 4.99
CA ARG A 2 53.88 -28.26 5.83
C ARG A 2 53.53 -27.33 7.02
N ALA A 3 53.44 -26.02 6.78
CA ALA A 3 53.11 -25.05 7.85
C ALA A 3 51.86 -24.20 7.58
N ARG A 4 51.19 -24.36 6.43
CA ARG A 4 50.03 -23.52 6.06
C ARG A 4 48.65 -24.13 6.36
N ASN A 5 48.57 -25.43 6.68
CA ASN A 5 47.27 -26.09 6.91
C ASN A 5 46.79 -26.06 8.36
N VAL A 6 47.67 -25.91 9.35
CA VAL A 6 47.26 -25.98 10.77
C VAL A 6 46.54 -24.69 11.22
N THR A 7 46.97 -23.52 10.73
CA THR A 7 46.32 -22.23 11.06
C THR A 7 44.91 -22.11 10.48
N ALA A 8 44.68 -22.63 9.27
CA ALA A 8 43.35 -22.61 8.65
C ALA A 8 42.36 -23.54 9.37
N ILE A 9 42.82 -24.71 9.82
CA ILE A 9 41.97 -25.67 10.53
C ILE A 9 41.54 -25.12 11.90
N ILE A 10 42.45 -24.46 12.64
CA ILE A 10 42.12 -23.86 13.95
C ILE A 10 41.12 -22.69 13.79
N GLN A 11 41.21 -21.90 12.72
CA GLN A 11 40.24 -20.84 12.44
C GLN A 11 38.86 -21.39 12.04
N VAL A 12 38.80 -22.49 11.29
CA VAL A 12 37.52 -23.10 10.88
C VAL A 12 36.84 -23.82 12.04
N GLU A 13 37.59 -24.54 12.88
CA GLU A 13 37.04 -25.17 14.10
C GLU A 13 36.56 -24.13 15.14
N SER A 14 37.23 -22.96 15.22
CA SER A 14 36.80 -21.82 16.04
C SER A 14 35.51 -21.17 15.51
N ILE A 15 35.27 -21.19 14.20
CA ILE A 15 34.05 -20.64 13.59
C ILE A 15 32.91 -21.65 13.68
N GLU A 16 33.16 -22.94 13.43
CA GLU A 16 32.18 -24.01 13.63
C GLU A 16 31.77 -24.13 15.10
N GLY A 17 32.71 -23.94 16.04
CA GLY A 17 32.44 -23.87 17.48
C GLY A 17 31.64 -22.63 17.90
N MET A 18 31.84 -21.48 17.27
CA MET A 18 31.02 -20.27 17.49
C MET A 18 29.61 -20.39 16.88
N ILE A 19 29.47 -21.07 15.73
CA ILE A 19 28.15 -21.34 15.11
C ILE A 19 27.35 -22.35 15.96
N LYS A 20 28.02 -23.29 16.65
CA LYS A 20 27.39 -24.28 17.53
C LYS A 20 26.92 -23.77 18.90
N MET A 21 27.17 -22.50 19.23
CA MET A 21 26.78 -21.88 20.51
C MET A 21 25.58 -20.94 20.40
N THR A 22 24.79 -21.02 19.33
CA THR A 22 23.49 -20.34 19.28
C THR A 22 22.45 -21.22 19.96
N SER A 23 22.30 -21.04 21.28
CA SER A 23 20.98 -21.23 21.89
C SER A 23 20.00 -20.47 21.00
N LYS A 24 19.01 -21.16 20.43
CA LYS A 24 17.97 -20.56 19.58
C LYS A 24 17.52 -19.26 20.27
N LEU A 25 17.91 -18.11 19.72
CA LEU A 25 17.59 -16.82 20.31
C LEU A 25 16.07 -16.79 20.52
N GLY A 26 15.66 -16.38 21.72
CA GLY A 26 14.24 -16.17 21.98
C GLY A 26 13.65 -15.15 20.98
N TYR A 27 12.36 -15.26 20.67
CA TYR A 27 11.69 -14.35 19.75
C TYR A 27 11.80 -12.90 20.19
N GLY A 28 11.86 -12.63 21.51
CA GLY A 28 12.00 -11.28 22.04
C GLY A 28 13.34 -10.65 21.67
N GLU A 29 14.45 -11.38 21.86
CA GLU A 29 15.78 -10.91 21.50
C GLU A 29 15.96 -10.86 19.98
N PHE A 30 15.36 -11.79 19.24
CA PHE A 30 15.33 -11.76 17.77
C PHE A 30 14.68 -10.49 17.23
N ILE A 31 13.47 -10.13 17.73
CA ILE A 31 12.76 -8.91 17.33
C ILE A 31 13.57 -7.66 17.71
N LYS A 32 14.15 -7.64 18.91
CA LYS A 32 14.99 -6.53 19.38
C LYS A 32 16.22 -6.32 18.50
N GLN A 33 16.89 -7.40 18.10
CA GLN A 33 18.04 -7.34 17.22
C GLN A 33 17.65 -6.71 15.87
N HIS A 34 16.60 -7.21 15.22
CA HIS A 34 16.16 -6.67 13.94
C HIS A 34 15.60 -5.25 14.03
N ARG A 35 15.00 -4.86 15.17
CA ARG A 35 14.65 -3.46 15.43
C ARG A 35 15.89 -2.56 15.37
N LEU A 36 16.98 -2.96 16.04
CA LEU A 36 18.22 -2.18 16.07
C LEU A 36 18.90 -2.14 14.70
N GLU A 37 18.96 -3.27 14.00
CA GLU A 37 19.55 -3.37 12.66
C GLU A 37 18.76 -2.60 11.60
N SER A 38 17.43 -2.50 11.77
CA SER A 38 16.55 -1.67 10.93
C SER A 38 16.62 -0.18 11.26
N GLY A 39 17.49 0.23 12.19
CA GLY A 39 17.78 1.64 12.51
C GLY A 39 16.95 2.25 13.63
N PHE A 40 16.03 1.50 14.25
CA PHE A 40 15.23 1.99 15.38
C PHE A 40 16.00 1.79 16.69
N LYS A 41 16.56 2.88 17.21
CA LYS A 41 17.43 2.87 18.41
C LYS A 41 16.66 2.59 19.70
N SER A 42 15.34 2.76 19.71
CA SER A 42 14.50 2.49 20.86
C SER A 42 13.15 1.89 20.48
N GLN A 43 12.51 1.21 21.42
CA GLN A 43 11.13 0.73 21.29
C GLN A 43 10.16 1.89 21.00
N ARG A 44 10.41 3.07 21.58
CA ARG A 44 9.61 4.27 21.32
C ARG A 44 9.66 4.68 19.85
N GLN A 45 10.84 4.67 19.22
CA GLN A 45 10.96 5.02 17.80
C GLN A 45 10.19 4.04 16.90
N LEU A 46 10.25 2.74 17.22
CA LEU A 46 9.47 1.75 16.49
C LEU A 46 7.96 1.92 16.75
N ALA A 47 7.57 2.21 18.00
CA ALA A 47 6.18 2.46 18.38
C ALA A 47 5.57 3.64 17.62
N ASP A 48 6.30 4.75 17.50
CA ASP A 48 5.84 5.96 16.82
C ASP A 48 5.55 5.70 15.33
N ILE A 49 6.25 4.75 14.70
CA ILE A 49 6.08 4.40 13.28
C ILE A 49 5.05 3.29 13.08
N THR A 50 5.07 2.27 13.93
CA THR A 50 4.20 1.08 13.79
C THR A 50 2.81 1.26 14.37
N GLY A 51 2.61 2.25 15.24
CA GLY A 51 1.40 2.39 16.04
C GLY A 51 1.28 1.37 17.20
N ILE A 52 2.25 0.46 17.36
CA ILE A 52 2.28 -0.49 18.48
C ILE A 52 2.80 0.26 19.72
N SER A 53 2.10 0.20 20.86
CA SER A 53 2.55 0.93 22.05
C SER A 53 3.96 0.49 22.50
N SER A 54 4.80 1.42 22.99
CA SER A 54 6.13 1.08 23.48
C SER A 54 6.09 0.07 24.64
N ALA A 55 5.02 0.06 25.44
CA ALA A 55 4.83 -0.92 26.51
C ALA A 55 4.56 -2.32 25.97
N THR A 56 3.80 -2.42 24.87
CA THR A 56 3.58 -3.68 24.16
C THR A 56 4.89 -4.20 23.56
N LEU A 57 5.65 -3.34 22.85
CA LEU A 57 6.97 -3.71 22.31
C LEU A 57 7.93 -4.17 23.41
N SER A 58 7.91 -3.50 24.57
CA SER A 58 8.70 -3.90 25.73
C SER A 58 8.36 -5.30 26.23
N ARG A 59 7.07 -5.62 26.36
CA ARG A 59 6.63 -6.97 26.77
C ARG A 59 6.96 -8.03 25.72
N ILE A 60 6.90 -7.70 24.44
CA ILE A 60 7.29 -8.59 23.34
C ILE A 60 8.79 -8.89 23.37
N GLU A 61 9.63 -7.85 23.41
CA GLU A 61 11.10 -8.02 23.43
C GLU A 61 11.60 -8.70 24.71
N ALA A 62 10.86 -8.57 25.82
CA ALA A 62 11.14 -9.26 27.07
C ALA A 62 10.51 -10.66 27.17
N GLU A 63 9.85 -11.15 26.11
CA GLU A 63 9.14 -12.44 26.05
C GLU A 63 8.05 -12.65 27.09
N VAL A 64 7.57 -11.55 27.68
CA VAL A 64 6.43 -11.55 28.62
C VAL A 64 5.12 -11.73 27.87
N GLN A 65 5.06 -11.27 26.62
CA GLN A 65 3.88 -11.36 25.77
C GLN A 65 4.28 -11.84 24.38
N ARG A 66 3.71 -12.97 23.96
CA ARG A 66 3.82 -13.43 22.57
C ARG A 66 3.03 -12.47 21.66
N PRO A 67 3.62 -11.93 20.58
CA PRO A 67 2.93 -11.03 19.66
C PRO A 67 1.90 -11.79 18.82
N HIS A 68 0.75 -11.18 18.54
CA HIS A 68 -0.23 -11.73 17.60
C HIS A 68 0.30 -11.69 16.16
N ILE A 69 -0.27 -12.51 15.26
CA ILE A 69 0.18 -12.58 13.86
C ILE A 69 0.04 -11.21 13.16
N GLU A 70 -1.04 -10.47 13.41
CA GLU A 70 -1.21 -9.10 12.92
C GLU A 70 -0.08 -8.16 13.38
N THR A 71 0.31 -8.27 14.67
CA THR A 71 1.45 -7.52 15.21
C THR A 71 2.75 -7.88 14.51
N LEU A 72 2.97 -9.18 14.23
CA LEU A 72 4.11 -9.64 13.46
C LEU A 72 4.07 -9.12 12.02
N GLY A 73 2.89 -9.05 11.40
CA GLY A 73 2.69 -8.45 10.07
C GLY A 73 3.08 -6.97 10.03
N ILE A 74 2.64 -6.19 11.03
CA ILE A 74 3.03 -4.78 11.17
C ILE A 74 4.55 -4.67 11.35
N LEU A 75 5.14 -5.47 12.25
CA LEU A 75 6.57 -5.47 12.48
C LEU A 75 7.36 -5.83 11.21
N ALA A 76 6.94 -6.86 10.48
CA ALA A 76 7.58 -7.30 9.23
C ALA A 76 7.62 -6.19 8.16
N ASN A 77 6.65 -5.27 8.16
CA ASN A 77 6.62 -4.15 7.21
C ASN A 77 7.67 -3.08 7.51
N HIS A 78 8.14 -2.99 8.75
CA HIS A 78 9.06 -1.95 9.20
C HIS A 78 10.44 -2.47 9.57
N LEU A 79 10.57 -3.77 9.89
CA LEU A 79 11.84 -4.42 10.20
C LEU A 79 12.49 -4.96 8.91
N HIS A 80 13.28 -4.15 8.22
CA HIS A 80 13.85 -4.45 6.89
C HIS A 80 14.86 -5.61 6.85
N THR A 81 15.28 -6.11 8.01
CA THR A 81 16.27 -7.19 8.15
C THR A 81 15.65 -8.56 8.40
N THR A 82 14.33 -8.66 8.46
CA THR A 82 13.59 -9.92 8.63
C THR A 82 12.28 -9.88 7.84
N ASN A 83 11.56 -10.99 7.81
CA ASN A 83 10.26 -11.09 7.15
C ASN A 83 9.23 -11.74 8.08
N LEU A 84 7.95 -11.71 7.66
CA LEU A 84 6.85 -12.25 8.45
C LEU A 84 7.04 -13.74 8.78
N ARG A 85 7.53 -14.54 7.83
CA ARG A 85 7.77 -15.97 8.04
C ARG A 85 8.75 -16.23 9.16
N GLU A 86 9.89 -15.56 9.14
CA GLU A 86 10.92 -15.69 10.18
C GLU A 86 10.36 -15.29 11.54
N LEU A 87 9.65 -14.16 11.61
CA LEU A 87 8.98 -13.69 12.81
C LEU A 87 7.95 -14.69 13.34
N MET A 88 7.17 -15.32 12.46
CA MET A 88 6.20 -16.36 12.81
C MET A 88 6.90 -17.64 13.30
N ASP A 89 8.00 -18.05 12.66
CA ASP A 89 8.75 -19.26 13.02
C ASP A 89 9.42 -19.12 14.40
N VAL A 90 10.13 -18.00 14.65
CA VAL A 90 10.77 -17.74 15.95
C VAL A 90 9.75 -17.56 17.06
N SER A 91 8.58 -16.97 16.76
CA SER A 91 7.48 -16.84 17.72
C SER A 91 6.72 -18.16 17.93
N GLY A 92 7.08 -19.25 17.24
CA GLY A 92 6.49 -20.58 17.41
C GLY A 92 5.11 -20.77 16.77
N TYR A 93 4.73 -19.94 15.80
CA TYR A 93 3.45 -20.10 15.07
C TYR A 93 3.51 -21.21 14.03
N LEU A 94 4.71 -21.52 13.57
CA LEU A 94 4.96 -22.54 12.55
C LEU A 94 5.48 -23.85 13.15
N GLU A 95 5.58 -23.94 14.48
CA GLU A 95 6.06 -25.14 15.15
C GLU A 95 5.11 -26.34 14.90
N GLY A 96 5.67 -27.50 14.57
CA GLY A 96 4.90 -28.70 14.26
C GLY A 96 4.26 -28.75 12.87
N LEU A 97 4.44 -27.72 12.03
CA LEU A 97 4.01 -27.73 10.63
C LEU A 97 5.10 -28.30 9.71
N THR A 98 4.69 -28.97 8.64
CA THR A 98 5.58 -29.34 7.53
C THR A 98 5.97 -28.10 6.74
N ASP A 99 7.12 -28.11 6.05
CA ASP A 99 7.58 -26.96 5.27
C ASP A 99 6.58 -26.51 4.21
N GLU A 100 5.86 -27.46 3.59
CA GLU A 100 4.75 -27.17 2.68
C GLU A 100 3.65 -26.34 3.35
N LYS A 101 3.22 -26.73 4.55
CA LYS A 101 2.20 -26.00 5.32
C LYS A 101 2.72 -24.65 5.80
N LYS A 102 3.99 -24.56 6.22
CA LYS A 102 4.65 -23.29 6.57
C LYS A 102 4.63 -22.32 5.40
N ASN A 103 4.94 -22.82 4.19
CA ASN A 103 4.89 -22.04 2.96
C ASN A 103 3.46 -21.58 2.66
N SER A 104 2.46 -22.48 2.74
CA SER A 104 1.05 -22.11 2.50
C SER A 104 0.57 -21.02 3.45
N VAL A 105 0.88 -21.11 4.75
CA VAL A 105 0.52 -20.10 5.75
C VAL A 105 1.21 -18.77 5.47
N THR A 106 2.50 -18.79 5.13
CA THR A 106 3.26 -17.57 4.81
C THR A 106 2.69 -16.90 3.56
N ASN A 107 2.50 -17.66 2.48
CA ASN A 107 1.97 -17.17 1.21
C ASN A 107 0.58 -16.56 1.39
N PHE A 108 -0.25 -17.14 2.26
CA PHE A 108 -1.58 -16.60 2.59
C PHE A 108 -1.49 -15.15 3.11
N PHE A 109 -0.56 -14.85 4.02
CA PHE A 109 -0.39 -13.49 4.54
C PHE A 109 0.26 -12.53 3.54
N GLU A 110 1.17 -13.02 2.68
CA GLU A 110 1.76 -12.22 1.61
C GLU A 110 0.70 -11.77 0.59
N ILE A 111 -0.18 -12.69 0.17
CA ILE A 111 -1.30 -12.38 -0.73
C ILE A 111 -2.21 -11.30 -0.13
N HIS A 112 -2.54 -11.40 1.16
CA HIS A 112 -3.34 -10.39 1.84
C HIS A 112 -2.70 -9.00 1.82
N LYS A 113 -1.38 -8.92 2.06
CA LYS A 113 -0.65 -7.65 2.04
C LYS A 113 -0.62 -7.02 0.65
N ASP A 114 -0.41 -7.83 -0.39
CA ASP A 114 -0.41 -7.36 -1.78
C ASP A 114 -1.80 -6.83 -2.18
N LEU A 115 -2.86 -7.54 -1.77
CA LEU A 115 -4.24 -7.08 -1.99
C LEU A 115 -4.55 -5.75 -1.31
N ASP A 116 -4.10 -5.54 -0.06
CA ASP A 116 -4.28 -4.27 0.66
C ASP A 116 -3.52 -3.11 -0.01
N ALA A 117 -2.32 -3.38 -0.50
CA ALA A 117 -1.53 -2.40 -1.25
C ALA A 117 -2.20 -2.03 -2.58
N ASP A 118 -2.71 -3.04 -3.31
CA ASP A 118 -3.42 -2.85 -4.57
C ASP A 118 -4.75 -2.10 -4.36
N LEU A 119 -5.51 -2.42 -3.31
CA LEU A 119 -6.74 -1.70 -2.95
C LEU A 119 -6.45 -0.23 -2.72
N LYS A 120 -5.44 0.06 -1.90
CA LYS A 120 -5.04 1.44 -1.63
C LYS A 120 -4.65 2.17 -2.92
N LYS A 121 -3.84 1.55 -3.78
CA LYS A 121 -3.41 2.13 -5.07
C LYS A 121 -4.58 2.38 -6.02
N ASN A 122 -5.53 1.46 -6.09
CA ASN A 122 -6.74 1.61 -6.90
C ASN A 122 -7.60 2.75 -6.39
N ILE A 123 -7.80 2.86 -5.07
CA ILE A 123 -8.51 3.98 -4.45
C ILE A 123 -7.80 5.30 -4.76
N GLU A 124 -6.48 5.40 -4.56
CA GLU A 124 -5.70 6.59 -4.93
C GLU A 124 -5.92 7.00 -6.40
N THR A 125 -5.92 6.02 -7.30
CA THR A 125 -6.13 6.22 -8.73
C THR A 125 -7.54 6.72 -9.05
N ILE A 126 -8.55 6.19 -8.36
CA ILE A 126 -9.96 6.61 -8.49
C ILE A 126 -10.13 8.07 -8.06
N PHE A 127 -9.54 8.46 -6.93
CA PHE A 127 -9.55 9.85 -6.47
C PHE A 127 -8.84 10.77 -7.46
N TYR A 128 -7.70 10.34 -8.01
CA TYR A 128 -6.97 11.09 -9.04
C TYR A 128 -7.81 11.33 -10.30
N PHE A 129 -8.56 10.32 -10.76
CA PHE A 129 -9.45 10.43 -11.92
C PHE A 129 -10.79 11.11 -11.62
N GLY A 130 -11.10 11.44 -10.36
CA GLY A 130 -12.35 12.09 -9.97
C GLY A 130 -13.60 11.21 -10.13
N ILE A 131 -13.43 9.89 -10.16
CA ILE A 131 -14.50 8.88 -10.35
C ILE A 131 -14.92 8.23 -9.03
N VAL A 132 -15.01 9.05 -7.96
CA VAL A 132 -15.27 8.57 -6.60
C VAL A 132 -16.69 7.99 -6.47
N ASN A 133 -17.67 8.55 -7.19
CA ASN A 133 -19.05 8.08 -7.11
C ASN A 133 -19.19 6.64 -7.63
N GLU A 134 -18.53 6.29 -8.73
CA GLU A 134 -18.55 4.92 -9.26
C GLU A 134 -17.94 3.91 -8.28
N MET A 135 -16.96 4.31 -7.49
CA MET A 135 -16.41 3.48 -6.42
C MET A 135 -17.40 3.31 -5.27
N ILE A 136 -18.11 4.37 -4.89
CA ILE A 136 -19.14 4.29 -3.85
C ILE A 136 -20.27 3.36 -4.29
N ASP A 137 -20.71 3.41 -5.55
CA ASP A 137 -21.70 2.48 -6.10
C ASP A 137 -21.25 1.02 -5.93
N VAL A 138 -19.98 0.73 -6.24
CA VAL A 138 -19.41 -0.62 -6.02
C VAL A 138 -19.36 -0.98 -4.55
N PHE A 139 -19.02 -0.04 -3.67
CA PHE A 139 -18.99 -0.30 -2.23
C PHE A 139 -20.40 -0.58 -1.69
N GLU A 140 -21.42 0.17 -2.11
CA GLU A 140 -22.80 -0.09 -1.72
C GLU A 140 -23.29 -1.46 -2.20
N GLU A 141 -22.93 -1.86 -3.43
CA GLU A 141 -23.29 -3.16 -3.99
C GLU A 141 -22.59 -4.34 -3.29
N THR A 142 -21.31 -4.18 -2.95
CA THR A 142 -20.46 -5.28 -2.45
C THR A 142 -20.32 -5.32 -0.93
N LEU A 143 -20.40 -4.17 -0.27
CA LEU A 143 -20.09 -3.97 1.15
C LEU A 143 -21.22 -3.23 1.89
N GLY A 144 -22.44 -3.16 1.35
CA GLY A 144 -23.56 -2.41 1.93
C GLY A 144 -23.77 -2.67 3.42
N ASP A 145 -23.81 -3.95 3.83
CA ASP A 145 -23.97 -4.34 5.23
C ASP A 145 -22.86 -3.75 6.14
N TYR A 146 -21.60 -3.79 5.67
CA TYR A 146 -20.46 -3.23 6.39
C TYR A 146 -20.53 -1.69 6.47
N ILE A 147 -21.06 -1.02 5.44
CA ILE A 147 -21.23 0.44 5.44
C ILE A 147 -22.26 0.84 6.49
N GLU A 148 -23.40 0.15 6.53
CA GLU A 148 -24.46 0.42 7.51
C GLU A 148 -23.92 0.23 8.95
N GLU A 149 -23.24 -0.89 9.20
CA GLU A 149 -22.62 -1.17 10.49
C GLU A 149 -21.60 -0.08 10.87
N TYR A 150 -20.69 0.27 9.95
CA TYR A 150 -19.67 1.30 10.17
C TYR A 150 -20.28 2.67 10.53
N ILE A 151 -21.33 3.09 9.82
CA ILE A 151 -22.02 4.37 10.05
C ILE A 151 -22.66 4.39 11.44
N VAL A 152 -23.34 3.31 11.82
CA VAL A 152 -24.00 3.19 13.14
C VAL A 152 -22.98 3.21 14.26
N GLU A 153 -21.93 2.39 14.18
CA GLU A 153 -20.91 2.30 15.22
C GLU A 153 -20.15 3.61 15.42
N ASN A 154 -19.83 4.30 14.32
CA ASN A 154 -19.06 5.54 14.36
C ASN A 154 -19.93 6.80 14.48
N LYS A 155 -21.26 6.65 14.61
CA LYS A 155 -22.24 7.74 14.75
C LYS A 155 -22.11 8.78 13.63
N LEU A 156 -21.98 8.30 12.40
CA LEU A 156 -21.90 9.13 11.21
C LEU A 156 -23.30 9.30 10.61
N ASP A 157 -23.51 10.39 9.86
CA ASP A 157 -24.74 10.55 9.08
C ASP A 157 -24.67 9.79 7.74
N ALA A 158 -23.46 9.64 7.19
CA ALA A 158 -23.16 8.94 5.94
C ALA A 158 -21.69 8.51 5.88
N LEU A 159 -21.35 7.62 4.94
CA LEU A 159 -19.97 7.27 4.65
C LEU A 159 -19.19 8.50 4.18
N LYS A 160 -18.03 8.75 4.79
CA LYS A 160 -17.14 9.83 4.35
C LYS A 160 -16.50 9.46 3.02
N THR A 161 -16.73 10.28 2.00
CA THR A 161 -16.27 10.04 0.63
C THR A 161 -14.94 10.72 0.30
N ASP A 162 -14.27 11.32 1.29
CA ASP A 162 -12.87 11.74 1.14
C ASP A 162 -11.91 10.55 1.26
N PHE A 163 -10.69 10.70 0.72
CA PHE A 163 -9.71 9.61 0.65
C PHE A 163 -9.41 8.98 2.01
N LYS A 164 -9.32 9.80 3.06
CA LYS A 164 -9.03 9.33 4.41
C LYS A 164 -10.22 8.54 4.97
N GLY A 165 -11.43 9.07 4.80
CA GLY A 165 -12.66 8.41 5.22
C GLY A 165 -12.87 7.05 4.58
N VAL A 166 -12.59 6.94 3.28
CA VAL A 166 -12.66 5.68 2.53
C VAL A 166 -11.65 4.65 3.05
N LEU A 167 -10.40 5.07 3.29
CA LEU A 167 -9.39 4.17 3.86
C LEU A 167 -9.70 3.73 5.29
N GLU A 168 -10.29 4.61 6.10
CA GLU A 168 -10.75 4.27 7.46
C GLU A 168 -11.86 3.20 7.39
N PHE A 169 -12.82 3.36 6.47
CA PHE A 169 -13.86 2.36 6.25
C PHE A 169 -13.31 1.00 5.80
N ILE A 170 -12.41 0.97 4.80
CA ILE A 170 -11.81 -0.29 4.33
C ILE A 170 -11.05 -1.02 5.44
N ARG A 171 -10.37 -0.28 6.33
CA ARG A 171 -9.70 -0.87 7.50
C ARG A 171 -10.69 -1.41 8.53
N TYR A 172 -11.80 -0.70 8.74
CA TYR A 172 -12.86 -1.15 9.64
C TYR A 172 -13.52 -2.44 9.15
N ALA A 173 -13.82 -2.52 7.85
CA ALA A 173 -14.53 -3.66 7.27
C ALA A 173 -13.75 -4.99 7.36
N ASP A 174 -12.44 -4.93 7.60
CA ASP A 174 -11.52 -6.07 7.78
C ASP A 174 -11.84 -7.24 6.85
N LEU A 175 -11.90 -6.93 5.56
CA LEU A 175 -12.46 -7.83 4.55
C LEU A 175 -11.65 -9.13 4.44
N PRO A 176 -12.33 -10.29 4.27
CA PRO A 176 -11.63 -11.54 3.96
C PRO A 176 -10.94 -11.43 2.60
N MET A 177 -9.98 -12.34 2.35
CA MET A 177 -9.11 -12.29 1.17
C MET A 177 -9.90 -12.27 -0.14
N GLU A 178 -10.93 -13.10 -0.21
CA GLU A 178 -11.80 -13.27 -1.37
C GLU A 178 -12.52 -11.95 -1.67
N SER A 179 -13.12 -11.33 -0.65
CA SER A 179 -13.79 -10.04 -0.78
C SER A 179 -12.82 -8.91 -1.14
N LYS A 180 -11.58 -8.92 -0.62
CA LYS A 180 -10.54 -7.96 -1.03
C LYS A 180 -10.17 -8.12 -2.51
N ALA A 181 -10.03 -9.35 -2.97
CA ALA A 181 -9.72 -9.66 -4.37
C ALA A 181 -10.86 -9.25 -5.31
N ASP A 182 -12.10 -9.59 -4.96
CA ASP A 182 -13.29 -9.22 -5.73
C ASP A 182 -13.47 -7.69 -5.81
N LEU A 183 -13.28 -7.01 -4.67
CA LEU A 183 -13.31 -5.56 -4.62
C LEU A 183 -12.21 -4.94 -5.49
N ASN A 184 -10.97 -5.44 -5.39
CA ASN A 184 -9.87 -4.98 -6.22
C ASN A 184 -10.20 -5.10 -7.71
N LEU A 185 -10.75 -6.24 -8.13
CA LEU A 185 -11.15 -6.47 -9.50
C LEU A 185 -12.24 -5.49 -9.95
N ALA A 186 -13.24 -5.26 -9.11
CA ALA A 186 -14.31 -4.29 -9.38
C ALA A 186 -13.76 -2.86 -9.56
N LEU A 187 -12.84 -2.43 -8.68
CA LEU A 187 -12.19 -1.12 -8.78
C LEU A 187 -11.33 -0.99 -10.04
N GLN A 188 -10.55 -2.01 -10.38
CA GLN A 188 -9.75 -2.04 -11.61
C GLN A 188 -10.64 -1.91 -12.86
N ASN A 189 -11.81 -2.57 -12.86
CA ASN A 189 -12.78 -2.45 -13.95
C ASN A 189 -13.31 -1.03 -14.12
N ILE A 190 -13.57 -0.31 -13.03
CA ILE A 190 -13.97 1.11 -13.09
C ILE A 190 -12.81 1.95 -13.67
N ILE A 191 -11.59 1.77 -13.15
CA ILE A 191 -10.40 2.50 -13.61
C ILE A 191 -10.20 2.29 -15.12
N GLN A 192 -10.25 1.04 -15.58
CA GLN A 192 -10.07 0.73 -17.00
C GLN A 192 -11.16 1.35 -17.88
N LYS A 193 -12.43 1.31 -17.45
CA LYS A 193 -13.54 1.98 -18.15
C LYS A 193 -13.31 3.49 -18.26
N SER A 194 -12.81 4.13 -17.21
CA SER A 194 -12.49 5.56 -17.20
C SER A 194 -11.33 5.90 -18.14
N GLN A 195 -10.26 5.10 -18.11
CA GLN A 195 -9.12 5.26 -19.02
C GLN A 195 -9.54 5.14 -20.49
N ASN A 196 -10.36 4.14 -20.82
CA ASN A 196 -10.84 3.94 -22.19
C ASN A 196 -11.71 5.12 -22.69
N LYS A 197 -12.55 5.69 -21.82
CA LYS A 197 -13.32 6.91 -22.14
C LYS A 197 -12.39 8.08 -22.44
N ASN A 198 -11.37 8.29 -21.62
CA ASN A 198 -10.40 9.37 -21.81
C ASN A 198 -9.58 9.19 -23.10
N SER A 199 -9.14 7.97 -23.41
CA SER A 199 -8.44 7.67 -24.66
C SER A 199 -9.32 7.94 -25.89
N ALA A 200 -10.60 7.54 -25.86
CA ALA A 200 -11.53 7.81 -26.95
C ALA A 200 -11.78 9.31 -27.16
N ILE A 201 -11.85 10.10 -26.09
CA ILE A 201 -11.95 11.56 -26.16
C ILE A 201 -10.68 12.14 -26.79
N THR A 202 -9.49 11.71 -26.35
CA THR A 202 -8.22 12.17 -26.93
C THR A 202 -8.13 11.86 -28.42
N THR A 203 -8.54 10.65 -28.85
CA THR A 203 -8.58 10.28 -30.27
C THR A 203 -9.55 11.15 -31.08
N GLN A 204 -10.76 11.41 -30.56
CA GLN A 204 -11.71 12.31 -31.21
C GLN A 204 -11.20 13.75 -31.30
N VAL A 205 -10.49 14.24 -30.27
CA VAL A 205 -9.89 15.57 -30.27
C VAL A 205 -8.71 15.67 -31.25
N THR A 206 -7.94 14.60 -31.44
CA THR A 206 -6.88 14.57 -32.46
C THR A 206 -7.43 14.51 -33.89
N GLU A 207 -8.59 13.89 -34.09
CA GLU A 207 -9.27 13.82 -35.40
C GLU A 207 -10.10 15.07 -35.74
N LEU A 208 -10.50 15.84 -34.73
CA LEU A 208 -11.01 17.19 -34.95
C LEU A 208 -9.85 18.06 -35.45
N GLU A 209 -9.76 18.27 -36.77
CA GLU A 209 -9.05 19.42 -37.32
C GLU A 209 -9.68 20.68 -36.73
N ILE A 210 -9.11 21.16 -35.63
CA ILE A 210 -9.44 22.46 -35.08
C ILE A 210 -8.95 23.47 -36.11
N ASP A 211 -9.89 23.93 -36.92
CA ASP A 211 -9.71 25.01 -37.87
C ASP A 211 -9.34 26.28 -37.08
N LEU A 212 -8.03 26.53 -36.96
CA LEU A 212 -7.47 27.64 -36.20
C LEU A 212 -7.96 29.00 -36.73
N GLU A 213 -8.44 29.07 -37.97
CA GLU A 213 -9.03 30.27 -38.57
C GLU A 213 -10.43 30.55 -38.03
N LYS A 214 -11.13 29.54 -37.48
CA LYS A 214 -12.45 29.71 -36.85
C LYS A 214 -12.36 30.20 -35.40
N ILE A 215 -11.19 30.14 -34.77
CA ILE A 215 -11.00 30.60 -33.38
C ILE A 215 -11.31 32.10 -33.23
N ASP A 216 -11.04 32.91 -34.26
CA ASP A 216 -11.30 34.36 -34.25
C ASP A 216 -12.80 34.72 -34.15
N LYS A 217 -13.69 33.74 -34.33
CA LYS A 217 -15.16 33.92 -34.24
C LYS A 217 -15.74 33.59 -32.87
N PHE A 218 -14.98 33.02 -31.94
CA PHE A 218 -15.51 32.66 -30.63
C PHE A 218 -15.53 33.87 -29.70
N ASN A 219 -16.73 34.28 -29.28
CA ASN A 219 -16.90 35.16 -28.12
C ASN A 219 -16.49 34.36 -26.87
N LEU A 220 -15.20 34.34 -26.57
CA LEU A 220 -14.66 33.67 -25.40
C LEU A 220 -15.16 34.39 -24.14
N ILE A 221 -15.94 33.68 -23.33
CA ILE A 221 -16.44 34.13 -22.04
C ILE A 221 -15.75 33.29 -20.97
N PHE A 222 -15.06 33.95 -20.05
CA PHE A 222 -14.43 33.33 -18.89
C PHE A 222 -15.07 33.91 -17.63
N CYS A 223 -15.59 33.06 -16.76
CA CYS A 223 -16.32 33.46 -15.55
C CYS A 223 -17.45 34.48 -15.81
N GLY A 224 -18.20 34.31 -16.90
CA GLY A 224 -19.32 35.20 -17.26
C GLY A 224 -18.91 36.57 -17.82
N GLN A 225 -17.60 36.85 -17.98
CA GLN A 225 -17.10 38.07 -18.60
C GLN A 225 -16.48 37.77 -19.96
N LYS A 226 -16.71 38.68 -20.91
CA LYS A 226 -16.07 38.61 -22.23
C LYS A 226 -14.59 38.98 -22.08
N LEU A 227 -13.70 38.12 -22.56
CA LEU A 227 -12.27 38.38 -22.53
C LEU A 227 -11.92 39.63 -23.34
N SER A 228 -10.93 40.39 -22.87
CA SER A 228 -10.30 41.43 -23.69
C SER A 228 -9.54 40.82 -24.87
N HIS A 229 -9.19 41.65 -25.86
CA HIS A 229 -8.48 41.19 -27.06
C HIS A 229 -7.14 40.50 -26.71
N ASP A 230 -6.38 41.07 -25.78
CA ASP A 230 -5.08 40.52 -25.37
C ASP A 230 -5.22 39.21 -24.58
N GLU A 231 -6.25 39.09 -23.74
CA GLU A 231 -6.53 37.86 -22.99
C GLU A 231 -7.00 36.73 -23.92
N ALA A 232 -7.86 37.06 -24.89
CA ALA A 232 -8.30 36.10 -25.90
C ALA A 232 -7.10 35.58 -26.73
N ASN A 233 -6.17 36.46 -27.11
CA ASN A 233 -4.95 36.09 -27.84
C ASN A 233 -4.04 35.18 -26.98
N ARG A 234 -3.87 35.46 -25.69
CA ARG A 234 -3.10 34.59 -24.79
C ARG A 234 -3.71 33.20 -24.63
N VAL A 235 -5.04 33.13 -24.48
CA VAL A 235 -5.75 31.84 -24.41
C VAL A 235 -5.58 31.07 -25.73
N LYS A 236 -5.63 31.77 -26.87
CA LYS A 236 -5.36 31.17 -28.19
C LYS A 236 -3.95 30.60 -28.28
N ASP A 237 -2.94 31.35 -27.86
CA ASP A 237 -1.54 30.89 -27.86
C ASP A 237 -1.34 29.65 -26.97
N LEU A 238 -1.97 29.64 -25.79
CA LEU A 238 -1.95 28.49 -24.88
C LEU A 238 -2.63 27.26 -25.49
N LEU A 239 -3.79 27.43 -26.14
CA LEU A 239 -4.48 26.34 -26.83
C LEU A 239 -3.66 25.78 -27.99
N VAL A 240 -3.03 26.65 -28.79
CA VAL A 240 -2.14 26.23 -29.89
C VAL A 240 -0.92 25.49 -29.35
N ALA A 241 -0.31 25.97 -28.26
CA ALA A 241 0.81 25.30 -27.62
C ALA A 241 0.42 23.92 -27.08
N ALA A 242 -0.70 23.82 -26.38
CA ALA A 242 -1.22 22.56 -25.86
C ALA A 242 -1.54 21.56 -26.99
N LEU A 243 -2.13 22.02 -28.09
CA LEU A 243 -2.43 21.17 -29.25
C LEU A 243 -1.17 20.67 -29.96
N LYS A 244 -0.10 21.48 -30.02
CA LYS A 244 1.20 21.03 -30.54
C LYS A 244 1.80 19.94 -29.64
N MET A 245 1.77 20.13 -28.32
CA MET A 245 2.27 19.15 -27.35
C MET A 245 1.49 17.82 -27.37
N LEU A 246 0.24 17.82 -27.83
CA LEU A 246 -0.56 16.60 -27.98
C LEU A 246 -0.31 15.86 -29.31
N ARG A 247 0.33 16.49 -30.29
CA ARG A 247 0.65 15.91 -31.60
C ARG A 247 2.07 15.35 -31.71
N ASP A 248 2.98 15.82 -30.86
CA ASP A 248 4.37 15.34 -30.74
C ASP A 248 4.48 14.19 -29.72
#